data_AF-A0A0D2KS15-F1
#
_entry.id   AF-A0A0D2KS15-F1
#
_cell.length_a   1.000
_cell.length_b   1.000
_cell.length_c   1.000
_cell.angle_alpha   90.00
_cell.angle_beta   90.00
_cell.angle_gamma   90.00
#
_symmetry.space_group_name_H-M   'P 1'
#
loop_
_entity.id
_entity.type
_entity.pdbx_description
1 polymer ?
#
loop_
_entity_poly.entity_id
_entity_poly.type
_entity_poly.pdbx_seq_one_letter_code
_entity_poly.pdbx_strand_id
1 'polypeptide(L)'
;MAKGKCATGKISNPAALFAAASIGSTYTSLRLSPASSLKQGRRKVTATVTYASGVTVRATCDFDVDDEEAPTISLVTKSVGGACAWPRPGKAAACFLPKELVKVTDNCRPLPAPVFVGCEVTSNGAASDCYREAGKVCIKYPAANAAEPRVARVTFVAEDGTGNASPETPVILTAYGAKPGSAALGCRPK
;
A
#
# COMPACT_ATOMS: atom_id res chain seq x y z
N MET A 1 -4.22 -18.49 4.84
CA MET A 1 -4.25 -17.73 3.58
C MET A 1 -2.92 -17.98 2.86
N ALA A 2 -2.92 -18.26 1.56
CA ALA A 2 -1.66 -18.43 0.83
C ALA A 2 -0.90 -17.09 0.84
N LYS A 3 0.35 -17.07 1.34
CA LYS A 3 1.20 -15.88 1.30
C LYS A 3 1.31 -15.43 -0.17
N GLY A 4 0.93 -14.18 -0.45
CA GLY A 4 1.08 -13.58 -1.77
C GLY A 4 2.55 -13.63 -2.21
N LYS A 5 2.80 -13.66 -3.52
CA LYS A 5 4.16 -13.63 -4.07
C LYS A 5 4.56 -12.19 -4.35
N CYS A 6 5.69 -11.75 -3.80
CA CYS A 6 6.21 -10.41 -3.95
C CYS A 6 7.28 -10.32 -5.05
N ALA A 7 7.23 -9.23 -5.81
CA ALA A 7 8.22 -8.93 -6.84
C ALA A 7 9.27 -8.01 -6.22
N THR A 8 10.27 -8.57 -5.57
CA THR A 8 11.28 -7.81 -4.83
C THR A 8 12.02 -6.77 -5.68
N GLY A 9 12.41 -5.68 -4.99
CA GLY A 9 13.26 -4.62 -5.50
C GLY A 9 14.66 -5.08 -5.94
N LYS A 10 15.39 -4.19 -6.61
CA LYS A 10 16.75 -4.46 -7.10
C LYS A 10 17.69 -4.73 -5.93
N ILE A 11 18.54 -5.75 -6.05
CA ILE A 11 19.67 -5.94 -5.14
C ILE A 11 20.60 -4.75 -5.35
N SER A 12 20.63 -3.83 -4.39
CA SER A 12 21.43 -2.61 -4.46
C SER A 12 22.93 -2.90 -4.42
N ASN A 13 23.34 -4.00 -3.78
CA ASN A 13 24.74 -4.46 -3.74
C ASN A 13 24.85 -5.99 -3.78
N PRO A 14 24.95 -6.60 -4.99
CA PRO A 14 25.04 -8.06 -5.11
C PRO A 14 26.38 -8.64 -4.63
N ALA A 15 27.40 -7.81 -4.40
CA ALA A 15 28.68 -8.25 -3.80
C ALA A 15 28.56 -8.52 -2.28
N ALA A 16 27.60 -7.88 -1.60
CA ALA A 16 27.34 -8.13 -0.18
C ALA A 16 26.87 -9.57 0.11
N LEU A 17 26.33 -10.27 -0.90
CA LEU A 17 25.95 -11.69 -0.79
C LEU A 17 27.16 -12.63 -0.63
N PHE A 18 28.37 -12.15 -0.89
CA PHE A 18 29.61 -12.94 -0.86
C PHE A 18 30.55 -12.48 0.25
N ALA A 19 30.00 -12.08 1.41
CA ALA A 19 30.75 -11.53 2.56
C ALA A 19 31.88 -12.43 3.10
N ALA A 20 31.96 -13.71 2.70
CA ALA A 20 33.03 -14.65 3.08
C ALA A 20 33.74 -15.32 1.87
N ALA A 21 33.59 -14.79 0.65
CA ALA A 21 34.26 -15.37 -0.52
C ALA A 21 35.69 -14.84 -0.67
N SER A 22 36.69 -15.71 -0.50
CA SER A 22 38.07 -15.40 -0.93
C SER A 22 38.21 -15.70 -2.42
N ILE A 23 38.25 -14.66 -3.23
CA ILE A 23 38.58 -14.76 -4.66
C ILE A 23 40.06 -14.36 -4.75
N GLY A 24 40.95 -15.31 -5.04
CA GLY A 24 42.40 -15.04 -5.09
C GLY A 24 42.73 -13.84 -5.99
N SER A 25 43.83 -13.14 -5.74
CA SER A 25 44.11 -11.79 -6.31
C SER A 25 44.36 -11.73 -7.84
N THR A 26 44.33 -12.85 -8.56
CA THR A 26 44.69 -12.94 -9.98
C THR A 26 43.49 -13.05 -10.93
N TYR A 27 42.28 -12.69 -10.47
CA TYR A 27 41.10 -12.70 -11.33
C TYR A 27 41.04 -11.48 -12.27
N THR A 28 40.49 -11.68 -13.46
CA THR A 28 40.24 -10.62 -14.45
C THR A 28 38.78 -10.19 -14.47
N SER A 29 37.85 -11.08 -14.11
CA SER A 29 36.44 -10.72 -13.99
C SER A 29 35.68 -11.61 -12.99
N LEU A 30 34.66 -11.02 -12.37
CA LEU A 30 33.64 -11.69 -11.56
C LEU A 30 32.26 -11.31 -12.11
N ARG A 31 31.42 -12.30 -12.40
CA ARG A 31 30.05 -12.10 -12.89
C ARG A 31 29.05 -12.89 -12.05
N LEU A 32 27.96 -12.22 -11.70
CA LEU A 32 26.82 -12.83 -11.00
C LEU A 32 25.64 -13.04 -11.96
N SER A 33 24.95 -14.16 -11.80
CA SER A 33 23.74 -14.49 -12.55
C SER A 33 22.64 -15.03 -11.63
N PRO A 34 21.42 -14.48 -11.66
CA PRO A 34 21.04 -13.29 -12.43
C PRO A 34 21.70 -12.02 -11.88
N ALA A 35 21.98 -11.06 -12.78
CA ALA A 35 22.59 -9.77 -12.43
C ALA A 35 21.56 -8.67 -12.07
N SER A 36 20.27 -9.04 -11.98
CA SER A 36 19.13 -8.14 -11.83
C SER A 36 18.44 -8.29 -10.47
N SER A 37 17.30 -7.61 -10.28
CA SER A 37 16.39 -7.91 -9.16
C SER A 37 16.09 -9.42 -9.14
N LEU A 38 16.32 -10.01 -7.97
CA LEU A 38 15.77 -11.32 -7.67
C LEU A 38 14.29 -11.16 -7.36
N LYS A 39 13.52 -12.25 -7.52
CA LYS A 39 12.15 -12.33 -7.03
C LYS A 39 12.18 -12.91 -5.62
N GLN A 40 11.15 -12.64 -4.82
CA GLN A 40 11.02 -13.20 -3.48
C GLN A 40 11.10 -14.75 -3.49
N GLY A 41 11.60 -15.30 -2.38
CA GLY A 41 11.73 -16.74 -2.12
C GLY A 41 13.11 -17.29 -2.48
N ARG A 42 13.24 -18.62 -2.47
CA ARG A 42 14.52 -19.27 -2.73
C ARG A 42 15.02 -19.01 -4.16
N ARG A 43 16.24 -18.50 -4.27
CA ARG A 43 16.91 -18.15 -5.52
C ARG A 43 18.31 -18.73 -5.56
N LYS A 44 18.63 -19.32 -6.71
CA LYS A 44 19.98 -19.75 -7.04
C LYS A 44 20.71 -18.62 -7.74
N VAL A 45 21.84 -18.19 -7.17
CA VAL A 45 22.76 -17.22 -7.77
C VAL A 45 24.03 -17.96 -8.15
N THR A 46 24.52 -17.71 -9.37
CA THR A 46 25.78 -18.26 -9.87
C THR A 46 26.83 -17.17 -9.94
N ALA A 47 27.96 -17.36 -9.26
CA ALA A 47 29.16 -16.59 -9.44
C ALA A 47 30.07 -17.27 -10.47
N THR A 48 30.58 -16.50 -11.42
CA THR A 48 31.55 -16.94 -12.42
C THR A 48 32.79 -16.06 -12.30
N VAL A 49 33.95 -16.66 -12.05
CA VAL A 49 35.24 -15.98 -11.94
C VAL A 49 36.12 -16.43 -13.09
N THR A 50 36.74 -15.49 -13.79
CA THR A 50 37.78 -15.75 -14.79
C THR A 50 39.11 -15.25 -14.26
N TYR A 51 40.14 -16.10 -14.31
CA TYR A 51 41.50 -15.79 -13.87
C TYR A 51 42.36 -15.27 -15.03
N ALA A 52 43.45 -14.57 -14.71
CA ALA A 52 44.40 -14.05 -15.70
C ALA A 52 45.01 -15.15 -16.59
N SER A 53 45.05 -16.39 -16.09
CA SER A 53 45.44 -17.57 -16.87
C SER A 53 44.40 -18.02 -17.91
N GLY A 54 43.23 -17.38 -17.98
CA GLY A 54 42.10 -17.77 -18.83
C GLY A 54 41.19 -18.83 -18.22
N VAL A 55 41.56 -19.45 -17.09
CA VAL A 55 40.73 -20.44 -16.39
C VAL A 55 39.46 -19.78 -15.84
N THR A 56 38.30 -20.43 -16.00
CA THR A 56 37.02 -19.96 -15.47
C THR A 56 36.44 -20.95 -14.47
N VAL A 57 36.02 -20.45 -13.31
CA VAL A 57 35.42 -21.24 -12.21
C VAL A 57 34.01 -20.72 -11.93
N ARG A 58 33.09 -21.63 -11.56
CA ARG A 58 31.72 -21.29 -11.20
C ARG A 58 31.36 -21.83 -9.82
N ALA A 59 30.64 -21.02 -9.05
CA ALA A 59 30.05 -21.43 -7.78
C ALA A 59 28.57 -21.02 -7.76
N THR A 60 27.72 -21.86 -7.16
CA THR A 60 26.30 -21.56 -6.99
C THR A 60 25.95 -21.54 -5.52
N CYS A 61 25.19 -20.53 -5.12
CA CYS A 61 24.64 -20.42 -3.78
C CYS A 61 23.13 -20.22 -3.89
N ASP A 62 22.40 -20.84 -2.96
CA ASP A 62 20.98 -20.57 -2.80
C ASP A 62 20.81 -19.52 -1.68
N PHE A 63 19.95 -18.54 -1.92
CA PHE A 63 19.55 -17.53 -0.94
C PHE A 63 18.04 -17.48 -0.88
N ASP A 64 17.49 -17.25 0.31
CA ASP A 64 16.10 -16.82 0.44
C ASP A 64 16.06 -15.30 0.35
N VAL A 65 15.26 -14.80 -0.59
CA VAL A 65 15.08 -13.37 -0.84
C VAL A 65 13.78 -12.94 -0.21
N ASP A 66 13.87 -12.10 0.82
CA ASP A 66 12.73 -11.50 1.48
C ASP A 66 12.30 -10.22 0.78
N ASP A 67 11.04 -9.85 1.00
CA ASP A 67 10.50 -8.59 0.53
C ASP A 67 10.48 -7.60 1.68
N GLU A 68 10.98 -6.39 1.41
CA GLU A 68 11.15 -5.31 2.38
C GLU A 68 10.42 -4.03 1.92
N GLU A 69 9.72 -4.09 0.78
CA GLU A 69 9.01 -2.94 0.23
C GLU A 69 7.60 -2.88 0.81
N ALA A 70 7.35 -1.88 1.66
CA ALA A 70 6.01 -1.66 2.18
C ALA A 70 5.02 -1.25 1.07
N PRO A 71 3.76 -1.68 1.17
CA PRO A 71 2.71 -1.21 0.29
C PRO A 71 2.57 0.31 0.34
N THR A 72 2.23 0.93 -0.78
CA THR A 72 1.92 2.36 -0.85
C THR A 72 0.43 2.58 -0.98
N ILE A 73 -0.12 3.50 -0.17
CA ILE A 73 -1.51 3.95 -0.28
C ILE A 73 -1.54 5.34 -0.90
N SER A 74 -2.40 5.52 -1.89
CA SER A 74 -2.68 6.80 -2.52
C SER A 74 -4.18 7.12 -2.47
N LEU A 75 -4.53 8.40 -2.36
CA LEU A 75 -5.92 8.84 -2.45
C LEU A 75 -6.42 8.65 -3.88
N VAL A 76 -7.64 8.15 -4.03
CA VAL A 76 -8.31 8.18 -5.34
C VAL A 76 -8.55 9.64 -5.71
N THR A 77 -8.31 10.04 -6.96
CA THR A 77 -8.35 11.45 -7.41
C THR A 77 -9.66 12.20 -7.08
N LYS A 78 -10.78 11.48 -6.89
CA LYS A 78 -12.07 12.02 -6.43
C LYS A 78 -12.12 12.36 -4.93
N SER A 79 -11.03 12.09 -4.22
CA SER A 79 -10.85 12.28 -2.78
C SER A 79 -9.69 13.25 -2.49
N VAL A 80 -9.11 13.91 -3.51
CA VAL A 80 -8.11 14.97 -3.30
C VAL A 80 -8.87 16.18 -2.73
N GLY A 81 -8.78 16.37 -1.41
CA GLY A 81 -9.65 17.27 -0.64
C GLY A 81 -10.72 16.57 0.21
N GLY A 82 -10.80 15.24 0.14
CA GLY A 82 -11.73 14.39 0.87
C GLY A 82 -12.88 13.86 0.01
N ALA A 83 -13.46 12.73 0.41
CA ALA A 83 -14.69 12.23 -0.20
C ALA A 83 -15.90 12.86 0.47
N CYS A 84 -16.91 13.22 -0.32
CA CYS A 84 -18.08 13.90 0.21
C CYS A 84 -19.41 13.35 -0.31
N ALA A 85 -20.47 13.54 0.48
CA ALA A 85 -21.80 13.05 0.15
C ALA A 85 -22.92 13.85 0.82
N TRP A 86 -24.12 13.71 0.25
CA TRP A 86 -25.38 14.22 0.80
C TRP A 86 -26.46 13.12 0.76
N PRO A 87 -27.49 13.19 1.61
CA PRO A 87 -28.46 12.11 1.79
C PRO A 87 -29.28 11.82 0.55
N ARG A 88 -29.45 10.53 0.25
CA ARG A 88 -30.61 10.02 -0.49
C ARG A 88 -31.82 9.86 0.43
N PRO A 89 -33.05 9.92 -0.09
CA PRO A 89 -34.25 9.63 0.69
C PRO A 89 -34.13 8.30 1.46
N GLY A 90 -34.41 8.32 2.75
CA GLY A 90 -34.34 7.14 3.63
C GLY A 90 -32.94 6.68 4.02
N LYS A 91 -31.88 7.47 3.78
CA LYS A 91 -30.52 7.17 4.22
C LYS A 91 -30.06 8.10 5.34
N ALA A 92 -29.56 7.50 6.42
CA ALA A 92 -29.08 8.21 7.60
C ALA A 92 -27.56 8.44 7.62
N ALA A 93 -26.81 7.82 6.70
CA ALA A 93 -25.35 7.90 6.64
C ALA A 93 -24.82 7.82 5.21
N ALA A 94 -23.66 8.44 4.99
CA ALA A 94 -22.87 8.28 3.78
C ALA A 94 -21.86 7.15 3.96
N CYS A 95 -21.98 6.09 3.17
CA CYS A 95 -21.09 4.94 3.23
C CYS A 95 -20.20 4.82 1.98
N PHE A 96 -18.92 4.56 2.20
CA PHE A 96 -17.88 4.48 1.18
C PHE A 96 -17.16 3.13 1.26
N LEU A 97 -16.98 2.48 0.11
CA LEU A 97 -16.07 1.35 0.00
C LEU A 97 -14.62 1.86 0.03
N PRO A 98 -13.66 1.14 0.64
CA PRO A 98 -12.26 1.53 0.64
C PRO A 98 -11.70 1.86 -0.75
N LYS A 99 -12.07 1.10 -1.78
CA LYS A 99 -11.67 1.34 -3.18
C LYS A 99 -12.16 2.67 -3.78
N GLU A 100 -13.17 3.29 -3.17
CA GLU A 100 -13.65 4.62 -3.56
C GLU A 100 -12.80 5.73 -2.95
N LEU A 101 -12.04 5.43 -1.89
CA LEU A 101 -11.28 6.38 -1.08
C LEU A 101 -9.78 6.29 -1.39
N VAL A 102 -9.25 5.08 -1.43
CA VAL A 102 -7.81 4.81 -1.56
C VAL A 102 -7.52 3.74 -2.62
N LYS A 103 -6.31 3.82 -3.17
CA LYS A 103 -5.71 2.83 -4.06
C LYS A 103 -4.39 2.36 -3.44
N VAL A 104 -4.25 1.05 -3.33
CA VAL A 104 -3.00 0.40 -2.89
C VAL A 104 -2.18 0.04 -4.12
N THR A 105 -0.90 0.37 -4.10
CA THR A 105 0.10 -0.10 -5.05
C THR A 105 1.19 -0.81 -4.28
N ASP A 106 1.60 -1.95 -4.81
CA ASP A 106 2.61 -2.77 -4.17
C ASP A 106 3.20 -3.75 -5.19
N ASN A 107 4.37 -4.30 -4.86
CA ASN A 107 5.07 -5.27 -5.67
C ASN A 107 4.48 -6.70 -5.50
N CYS A 108 3.65 -6.94 -4.46
CA CYS A 108 3.05 -8.24 -4.18
C CYS A 108 1.75 -8.54 -4.93
N ARG A 109 1.52 -9.84 -5.19
CA ARG A 109 0.27 -10.37 -5.76
C ARG A 109 -0.29 -11.56 -4.95
N PRO A 110 -1.60 -11.56 -4.60
CA PRO A 110 -2.58 -10.50 -4.87
C PRO A 110 -2.20 -9.19 -4.15
N LEU A 111 -2.66 -8.05 -4.70
CA LEU A 111 -2.38 -6.75 -4.10
C LEU A 111 -2.91 -6.74 -2.65
N PRO A 112 -2.15 -6.16 -1.70
CA PRO A 112 -2.63 -5.94 -0.35
C PRO A 112 -3.95 -5.17 -0.34
N ALA A 113 -4.89 -5.61 0.48
CA ALA A 113 -6.15 -4.90 0.66
C ALA A 113 -5.95 -3.73 1.63
N PRO A 114 -6.52 -2.54 1.36
CA PRO A 114 -6.50 -1.47 2.34
C PRO A 114 -7.38 -1.87 3.54
N VAL A 115 -6.80 -1.77 4.73
CA VAL A 115 -7.43 -2.02 6.01
C VAL A 115 -7.74 -0.68 6.66
N PHE A 116 -8.99 -0.49 7.06
CA PHE A 116 -9.36 0.61 7.92
C PHE A 116 -8.89 0.35 9.35
N VAL A 117 -8.22 1.33 9.95
CA VAL A 117 -7.70 1.23 11.32
C VAL A 117 -8.28 2.27 12.26
N GLY A 118 -8.87 3.35 11.76
CA GLY A 118 -9.44 4.38 12.63
C GLY A 118 -10.44 5.26 11.92
N CYS A 119 -11.40 5.78 12.70
CA CYS A 119 -12.17 6.94 12.32
C CYS A 119 -12.36 7.89 13.49
N GLU A 120 -12.16 9.16 13.21
CA GLU A 120 -12.30 10.26 14.15
C GLU A 120 -13.25 11.30 13.54
N VAL A 121 -14.33 11.63 14.23
CA VAL A 121 -15.19 12.75 13.81
C VAL A 121 -14.53 14.04 14.27
N THR A 122 -14.10 14.86 13.31
CA THR A 122 -13.32 16.07 13.55
C THR A 122 -14.18 17.33 13.61
N SER A 123 -15.46 17.26 13.17
CA SER A 123 -16.39 18.39 13.26
C SER A 123 -17.84 17.94 13.25
N ASN A 124 -18.67 18.65 14.04
CA ASN A 124 -20.13 18.63 14.01
C ASN A 124 -20.78 17.23 14.22
N GLY A 125 -20.23 16.42 15.12
CA GLY A 125 -20.77 15.10 15.47
C GLY A 125 -20.07 14.44 16.64
N ALA A 126 -20.62 13.30 17.08
CA ALA A 126 -20.02 12.45 18.09
C ALA A 126 -19.08 11.41 17.45
N ALA A 127 -18.13 10.87 18.20
CA ALA A 127 -17.22 9.82 17.70
C ALA A 127 -17.98 8.62 17.10
N SER A 128 -19.14 8.26 17.67
CA SER A 128 -20.02 7.19 17.18
C SER A 128 -20.67 7.46 15.82
N ASP A 129 -20.58 8.69 15.30
CA ASP A 129 -21.15 9.05 14.01
C ASP A 129 -20.30 8.56 12.84
N CYS A 130 -19.05 8.16 13.08
CA CYS A 130 -18.24 7.46 12.10
C CYS A 130 -18.00 6.01 12.50
N TYR A 131 -18.33 5.08 11.60
CA TYR A 131 -18.38 3.66 11.93
C TYR A 131 -18.13 2.78 10.71
N ARG A 132 -17.93 1.49 10.96
CA ARG A 132 -17.81 0.46 9.92
C ARG A 132 -19.05 -0.39 9.86
N GLU A 133 -19.51 -0.65 8.64
CA GLU A 133 -20.64 -1.52 8.38
C GLU A 133 -20.46 -2.24 7.05
N ALA A 134 -20.57 -3.57 7.03
CA ALA A 134 -20.50 -4.40 5.82
C ALA A 134 -19.30 -4.07 4.89
N GLY A 135 -18.11 -3.88 5.46
CA GLY A 135 -16.88 -3.57 4.70
C GLY A 135 -16.81 -2.15 4.15
N LYS A 136 -17.73 -1.26 4.55
CA LYS A 136 -17.72 0.17 4.23
C LYS A 136 -17.38 0.98 5.46
N VAL A 137 -16.89 2.19 5.21
CA VAL A 137 -16.77 3.23 6.24
C VAL A 137 -17.90 4.21 6.04
N CYS A 138 -18.64 4.46 7.10
CA CYS A 138 -19.85 5.26 7.11
C CYS A 138 -19.70 6.45 8.05
N ILE A 139 -20.29 7.58 7.65
CA ILE A 139 -20.43 8.77 8.48
C ILE A 139 -21.92 9.17 8.49
N LYS A 140 -22.52 9.29 9.67
CA LYS A 140 -23.92 9.72 9.80
C LYS A 140 -24.08 11.14 9.28
N TYR A 141 -25.14 11.41 8.54
CA TYR A 141 -25.47 12.76 8.12
C TYR A 141 -25.78 13.63 9.35
N PRO A 142 -25.47 14.93 9.32
CA PRO A 142 -26.03 15.88 10.27
C PRO A 142 -27.55 16.03 10.03
N ALA A 143 -28.22 16.83 10.86
CA ALA A 143 -29.63 17.15 10.65
C ALA A 143 -29.91 17.65 9.23
N ALA A 144 -31.12 17.40 8.73
CA ALA A 144 -31.52 17.85 7.39
C ALA A 144 -31.34 19.37 7.27
N ASN A 145 -30.69 19.80 6.19
CA ASN A 145 -30.34 21.21 5.94
C ASN A 145 -29.46 21.87 7.02
N ALA A 146 -28.72 21.09 7.82
CA ALA A 146 -27.71 21.65 8.72
C ALA A 146 -26.74 22.55 7.94
N ALA A 147 -26.46 23.73 8.49
CA ALA A 147 -25.58 24.71 7.88
C ALA A 147 -24.15 24.17 7.71
N GLU A 148 -23.66 23.46 8.74
CA GLU A 148 -22.32 22.88 8.77
C GLU A 148 -22.35 21.38 8.44
N PRO A 149 -21.47 20.90 7.55
CA PRO A 149 -21.34 19.48 7.31
C PRO A 149 -20.70 18.77 8.51
N ARG A 150 -20.90 17.46 8.59
CA ARG A 150 -20.13 16.60 9.49
C ARG A 150 -18.86 16.15 8.80
N VAL A 151 -17.73 16.23 9.50
CA VAL A 151 -16.42 15.86 8.95
C VAL A 151 -15.78 14.78 9.81
N ALA A 152 -15.23 13.76 9.16
CA ALA A 152 -14.46 12.73 9.83
C ALA A 152 -13.14 12.44 9.09
N ARG A 153 -12.11 12.11 9.85
CA ARG A 153 -10.84 11.58 9.35
C ARG A 153 -10.88 10.06 9.49
N VAL A 154 -10.72 9.36 8.38
CA VAL A 154 -10.61 7.89 8.35
C VAL A 154 -9.19 7.51 7.99
N THR A 155 -8.62 6.52 8.66
CA THR A 155 -7.23 6.11 8.47
C THR A 155 -7.17 4.72 7.87
N PHE A 156 -6.35 4.57 6.83
CA PHE A 156 -6.07 3.31 6.16
C PHE A 156 -4.60 2.92 6.31
N VAL A 157 -4.37 1.62 6.44
CA VAL A 157 -3.06 0.96 6.27
C VAL A 157 -3.22 -0.21 5.31
N ALA A 158 -2.13 -0.72 4.77
CA ALA A 158 -2.12 -1.92 3.96
C ALA A 158 -0.90 -2.74 4.38
N GLU A 159 -1.10 -4.02 4.62
CA GLU A 159 -0.05 -4.97 4.98
C GLU A 159 0.01 -6.06 3.92
N ASP A 160 1.20 -6.33 3.42
CA ASP A 160 1.41 -7.41 2.46
C ASP A 160 1.49 -8.80 3.13
N GLY A 161 1.69 -9.85 2.33
CA GLY A 161 1.78 -11.22 2.84
C GLY A 161 3.08 -11.54 3.60
N THR A 162 4.00 -10.59 3.67
CA THR A 162 5.35 -10.71 4.24
C THR A 162 5.49 -9.93 5.55
N GLY A 163 4.52 -9.05 5.84
CA GLY A 163 4.43 -8.28 7.07
C GLY A 163 4.87 -6.83 6.92
N ASN A 164 5.20 -6.37 5.70
CA ASN A 164 5.48 -4.95 5.50
C ASN A 164 4.16 -4.18 5.49
N ALA A 165 4.12 -3.12 6.29
CA ALA A 165 2.95 -2.27 6.44
C ALA A 165 3.20 -0.88 5.88
N SER A 166 2.22 -0.35 5.15
CA SER A 166 2.22 1.04 4.70
C SER A 166 2.17 1.99 5.90
N PRO A 167 2.66 3.24 5.76
CA PRO A 167 2.31 4.31 6.68
C PRO A 167 0.80 4.53 6.77
N GLU A 168 0.34 5.06 7.90
CA GLU A 168 -1.05 5.48 8.07
C GLU A 168 -1.41 6.58 7.07
N THR A 169 -2.46 6.35 6.29
CA THR A 169 -2.95 7.29 5.29
C THR A 169 -4.33 7.80 5.66
N PRO A 170 -4.46 9.08 6.07
CA PRO A 170 -5.74 9.67 6.41
C PRO A 170 -6.51 10.11 5.15
N VAL A 171 -7.82 9.93 5.19
CA VAL A 171 -8.77 10.45 4.19
C VAL A 171 -9.84 11.26 4.93
N ILE A 172 -10.18 12.42 4.40
CA ILE A 172 -11.29 13.23 4.95
C ILE A 172 -12.61 12.79 4.33
N LEU A 173 -13.61 12.57 5.16
CA LEU A 173 -15.00 12.33 4.76
C LEU A 173 -15.86 13.52 5.17
N THR A 174 -16.66 14.05 4.25
CA THR A 174 -17.57 15.17 4.51
C THR A 174 -19.01 14.80 4.18
N ALA A 175 -19.89 14.84 5.17
CA ALA A 175 -21.30 14.52 5.05
C ALA A 175 -22.16 15.79 5.22
N TYR A 176 -22.86 16.18 4.16
CA TYR A 176 -23.78 17.31 4.17
C TYR A 176 -25.19 16.84 4.54
N GLY A 177 -25.94 17.67 5.28
CA GLY A 177 -27.35 17.40 5.60
C GLY A 177 -28.32 17.60 4.43
N ALA A 178 -27.85 18.21 3.33
CA ALA A 178 -28.58 18.45 2.09
C ALA A 178 -27.59 18.56 0.91
N LYS A 179 -28.09 18.64 -0.32
CA LYS A 179 -27.23 18.85 -1.50
C LYS A 179 -26.54 20.21 -1.40
N PRO A 180 -25.19 20.28 -1.35
CA PRO A 180 -24.49 21.56 -1.28
C PRO A 180 -24.62 22.34 -2.59
N GLY A 181 -24.74 23.66 -2.49
CA GLY A 181 -24.87 24.56 -3.65
C GLY A 181 -23.62 24.59 -4.54
N SER A 182 -22.44 24.50 -3.94
CA SER A 182 -21.14 24.34 -4.60
C SER A 182 -20.47 23.07 -4.08
N ALA A 183 -20.92 21.92 -4.59
CA ALA A 183 -20.34 20.65 -4.19
C ALA A 183 -18.86 20.58 -4.62
N ALA A 184 -17.96 20.27 -3.70
CA ALA A 184 -16.57 19.98 -4.04
C ALA A 184 -16.51 18.88 -5.12
N LEU A 185 -15.49 18.93 -5.99
CA LEU A 185 -15.28 17.92 -7.02
C LEU A 185 -15.27 16.52 -6.40
N GLY A 186 -16.24 15.68 -6.78
CA GLY A 186 -16.38 14.31 -6.27
C GLY A 186 -17.52 14.09 -5.27
N CYS A 187 -18.20 15.13 -4.78
CA CYS A 187 -19.39 14.97 -3.94
C CYS A 187 -20.54 14.31 -4.70
N ARG A 188 -21.23 13.36 -4.06
CA ARG A 188 -22.30 12.58 -4.71
C ARG A 188 -23.39 12.14 -3.73
N PRO A 189 -24.62 11.88 -4.19
CA PRO A 189 -25.67 11.39 -3.32
C PRO A 189 -25.37 9.95 -2.88
N LYS A 190 -25.41 9.68 -1.57
CA LYS A 190 -25.21 8.34 -0.98
C LYS A 190 -26.42 7.90 -0.17
#